data_AF-A0A1Y4E4H3-F1
#
_entry.id   AF-A0A1Y4E4H3-F1
#
_cell.length_a   1.000
_cell.length_b   1.000
_cell.length_c   1.000
_cell.angle_alpha   90.00
_cell.angle_beta   90.00
_cell.angle_gamma   90.00
#
_symmetry.space_group_name_H-M   'P 1'
#
loop_
_entity.id
_entity.type
_entity.pdbx_description
1 polymer ?
#
loop_
_entity_poly.entity_id
_entity_poly.type
_entity_poly.pdbx_seq_one_letter_code
_entity_poly.pdbx_strand_id
1 'polypeptide(L)'
;MPSPMPSATDAATGSAPTSDPGSQADTASARAATAHGRASTRRRHPWRRRVLVLLLALALVAAAALAFAVQHRQEQERLGLVAVSAPEAPRTLEHSSGRTGAFTADVSFTTMATGAATVTTPVRWDDAWFFEDPTAYNHDLARACAVLSAVANAESAYYQAGSTAPAYLEEALATLGFDDISTASYRYRSEIFDEVVDFITGTDDVVAYSVATKRVTGPNGQEKTLYLVSVRGSYGAEWLSDLNMGDAAHYEMQAIDHEGFMRAASEIVDDLARRITADVQDAGTGDVALLFCGHSRGAATANLAASYADDMTQGLRALAPLESIYCYTFATPELTQMDTVGDALYDNIFNILNPSDIVPRMPLASWGYARYGRDLALPGFGDEGFDERFARMRAAFKELCGVENPYVPEDRVQVDALIENIGAAVPTADDLATPGGVASTVGNLFSQINPLQVLYGHYPSVYIAWMYALDAAELSPAS
;
A
#
# COMPACT_ATOMS: atom_id res chain seq x y z
N MET A 1 44.29 42.11 -10.35
CA MET A 1 44.90 43.45 -10.57
C MET A 1 44.49 43.97 -11.95
N PRO A 2 44.56 45.29 -12.22
CA PRO A 2 43.34 46.04 -12.59
C PRO A 2 43.12 46.32 -14.08
N SER A 3 42.00 47.00 -14.34
CA SER A 3 41.48 47.52 -15.61
C SER A 3 42.41 48.51 -16.35
N PRO A 4 42.01 48.94 -17.55
CA PRO A 4 41.58 50.35 -17.63
C PRO A 4 40.29 50.61 -18.44
N MET A 5 39.60 51.70 -18.11
CA MET A 5 38.64 52.42 -18.96
C MET A 5 39.39 53.49 -19.78
N PRO A 6 38.73 54.12 -20.78
CA PRO A 6 38.53 55.57 -20.66
C PRO A 6 37.14 56.10 -21.11
N SER A 7 36.87 57.36 -20.74
CA SER A 7 35.73 58.22 -21.10
C SER A 7 35.97 58.97 -22.44
N ALA A 8 35.13 59.87 -22.99
CA ALA A 8 33.85 60.53 -22.61
C ALA A 8 32.97 60.73 -23.91
N THR A 9 32.11 61.72 -24.22
CA THR A 9 31.67 63.04 -23.65
C THR A 9 30.37 63.49 -24.37
N ASP A 10 29.54 64.35 -23.74
CA ASP A 10 28.65 65.40 -24.33
C ASP A 10 27.56 65.04 -25.39
N ALA A 11 26.44 65.77 -25.59
CA ALA A 11 25.71 66.85 -24.89
C ALA A 11 24.20 66.73 -25.29
N ALA A 12 23.15 67.18 -24.59
CA ALA A 12 22.89 68.24 -23.58
C ALA A 12 22.36 69.60 -24.11
N THR A 13 21.04 69.69 -24.36
CA THR A 13 20.10 70.86 -24.31
C THR A 13 18.66 70.27 -24.29
N GLY A 14 17.60 70.77 -23.65
CA GLY A 14 17.21 72.11 -23.18
C GLY A 14 15.93 72.55 -23.92
N SER A 15 14.86 73.14 -23.35
CA SER A 15 14.49 73.50 -21.96
C SER A 15 12.97 73.79 -21.86
N ALA A 16 12.40 73.87 -20.64
CA ALA A 16 11.01 74.33 -20.34
C ALA A 16 10.99 75.88 -20.09
N PRO A 17 10.02 76.55 -19.38
CA PRO A 17 8.74 76.17 -18.75
C PRO A 17 7.59 77.25 -18.87
N THR A 18 6.59 77.25 -17.94
CA THR A 18 5.61 78.34 -17.58
C THR A 18 4.40 78.61 -18.52
N SER A 19 3.22 79.10 -18.07
CA SER A 19 2.53 79.11 -16.75
C SER A 19 1.02 79.48 -16.87
N ASP A 20 0.23 79.30 -15.79
CA ASP A 20 -1.19 79.70 -15.55
C ASP A 20 -1.39 81.26 -15.56
N PRO A 21 -2.60 81.90 -15.42
CA PRO A 21 -3.95 81.37 -15.13
C PRO A 21 -5.21 82.04 -15.80
N GLY A 22 -6.41 81.47 -15.57
CA GLY A 22 -7.55 82.23 -14.97
C GLY A 22 -8.85 82.59 -15.75
N SER A 23 -9.97 81.95 -15.36
CA SER A 23 -11.39 82.41 -15.48
C SER A 23 -12.02 82.50 -16.91
N GLN A 24 -13.34 82.59 -17.12
CA GLN A 24 -14.49 82.80 -16.22
C GLN A 24 -15.78 82.09 -16.73
N ALA A 25 -16.49 81.44 -15.80
CA ALA A 25 -17.96 81.29 -15.59
C ALA A 25 -19.01 81.22 -16.74
N ASP A 26 -19.98 80.31 -16.54
CA ASP A 26 -21.42 80.67 -16.57
C ASP A 26 -22.25 79.80 -15.57
N THR A 27 -23.52 80.14 -15.34
CA THR A 27 -24.42 79.66 -14.25
C THR A 27 -25.72 79.04 -14.82
N ALA A 28 -26.66 78.37 -14.12
CA ALA A 28 -26.89 77.93 -12.73
C ALA A 28 -27.67 76.56 -12.78
N SER A 29 -27.98 75.81 -11.71
CA SER A 29 -28.93 76.14 -10.64
C SER A 29 -29.01 75.04 -9.54
N ALA A 30 -29.60 75.38 -8.39
CA ALA A 30 -29.74 74.59 -7.15
C ALA A 30 -30.68 73.36 -7.31
N ARG A 31 -30.74 72.35 -6.41
CA ARG A 31 -30.74 72.39 -4.92
C ARG A 31 -30.05 71.18 -4.25
N ALA A 32 -29.78 71.31 -2.96
CA ALA A 32 -29.00 70.38 -2.14
C ALA A 32 -29.82 69.62 -1.07
N ALA A 33 -29.28 68.47 -0.61
CA ALA A 33 -29.49 67.90 0.71
C ALA A 33 -28.28 67.00 1.07
N THR A 34 -27.97 66.86 2.37
CA THR A 34 -26.77 66.18 2.89
C THR A 34 -27.05 64.75 3.39
N ALA A 35 -26.05 63.86 3.31
CA ALA A 35 -25.44 63.17 4.47
C ALA A 35 -24.73 61.83 4.14
N HIS A 36 -23.54 61.65 4.73
CA HIS A 36 -22.93 60.39 5.21
C HIS A 36 -22.80 59.18 4.26
N GLY A 37 -21.56 58.71 4.05
CA GLY A 37 -21.24 57.56 3.19
C GLY A 37 -21.31 56.19 3.89
N ARG A 38 -21.18 55.11 3.09
CA ARG A 38 -20.93 53.73 3.54
C ARG A 38 -20.22 52.91 2.46
N ALA A 39 -19.43 51.93 2.87
CA ALA A 39 -18.68 51.05 1.96
C ALA A 39 -19.61 50.12 1.15
N SER A 40 -19.21 49.81 -0.09
CA SER A 40 -19.95 48.97 -1.03
C SER A 40 -19.85 47.48 -0.69
N THR A 41 -20.73 47.00 0.18
CA THR A 41 -20.83 45.57 0.50
C THR A 41 -21.30 44.77 -0.72
N ARG A 42 -20.42 43.92 -1.28
CA ARG A 42 -20.80 42.93 -2.31
C ARG A 42 -21.93 42.04 -1.78
N ARG A 43 -23.16 42.20 -2.31
CA ARG A 43 -24.32 41.33 -2.01
C ARG A 43 -23.98 39.87 -2.34
N ARG A 44 -23.63 39.06 -1.34
CA ARG A 44 -23.49 37.60 -1.48
C ARG A 44 -24.88 37.03 -1.84
N HIS A 45 -25.01 36.48 -3.05
CA HIS A 45 -26.31 36.14 -3.63
C HIS A 45 -27.02 35.02 -2.83
N PRO A 46 -28.28 35.20 -2.39
CA PRO A 46 -28.94 34.26 -1.47
C PRO A 46 -29.14 32.86 -2.06
N TRP A 47 -29.17 32.75 -3.41
CA TRP A 47 -29.23 31.48 -4.12
C TRP A 47 -28.05 30.55 -3.77
N ARG A 48 -26.82 31.06 -3.64
CA ARG A 48 -25.66 30.22 -3.26
C ARG A 48 -25.81 29.60 -1.87
N ARG A 49 -26.42 30.32 -0.91
CA ARG A 49 -26.75 29.75 0.41
C ARG A 49 -27.84 28.67 0.33
N ARG A 50 -28.85 28.86 -0.53
CA ARG A 50 -29.90 27.85 -0.74
C ARG A 50 -29.35 26.58 -1.39
N VAL A 51 -28.47 26.70 -2.37
CA VAL A 51 -27.77 25.54 -2.98
C VAL A 51 -26.90 24.82 -1.94
N LEU A 52 -26.11 25.55 -1.14
CA LEU A 52 -25.27 24.94 -0.09
C LEU A 52 -26.10 24.18 0.96
N VAL A 53 -27.24 24.76 1.40
CA VAL A 53 -28.16 24.10 2.35
C VAL A 53 -28.83 22.88 1.73
N LEU A 54 -29.15 22.90 0.42
CA LEU A 54 -29.73 21.75 -0.26
C LEU A 54 -28.71 20.60 -0.41
N LEU A 55 -27.44 20.92 -0.69
CA LEU A 55 -26.34 19.96 -0.72
C LEU A 55 -26.08 19.35 0.67
N LEU A 56 -26.07 20.17 1.73
CA LEU A 56 -25.97 19.69 3.12
C LEU A 56 -27.14 18.78 3.51
N ALA A 57 -28.36 19.11 3.09
CA ALA A 57 -29.53 18.25 3.31
C ALA A 57 -29.43 16.91 2.56
N LEU A 58 -28.94 16.91 1.32
CA LEU A 58 -28.67 15.69 0.56
C LEU A 58 -27.56 14.84 1.21
N ALA A 59 -26.47 15.45 1.66
CA ALA A 59 -25.40 14.77 2.37
C ALA A 59 -25.88 14.14 3.70
N LEU A 60 -26.71 14.85 4.47
CA LEU A 60 -27.32 14.31 5.70
C LEU A 60 -28.29 13.14 5.42
N VAL A 61 -29.05 13.19 4.32
CA VAL A 61 -29.93 12.08 3.92
C VAL A 61 -29.11 10.87 3.45
N ALA A 62 -28.03 11.10 2.70
CA ALA A 62 -27.10 10.03 2.31
C ALA A 62 -26.43 9.39 3.54
N ALA A 63 -25.89 10.19 4.46
CA ALA A 63 -25.28 9.70 5.70
C ALA A 63 -26.28 8.95 6.61
N ALA A 64 -27.54 9.38 6.68
CA ALA A 64 -28.58 8.69 7.43
C ALA A 64 -28.99 7.34 6.77
N ALA A 65 -29.04 7.29 5.44
CA ALA A 65 -29.29 6.03 4.71
C ALA A 65 -28.11 5.05 4.85
N LEU A 66 -26.88 5.57 4.81
CA LEU A 66 -25.63 4.84 5.02
C LEU A 66 -25.56 4.24 6.42
N ALA A 67 -25.74 5.05 7.46
CA ALA A 67 -25.76 4.57 8.85
C ALA A 67 -26.86 3.52 9.10
N PHE A 68 -28.02 3.65 8.45
CA PHE A 68 -29.08 2.63 8.50
C PHE A 68 -28.66 1.33 7.80
N ALA A 69 -27.97 1.40 6.65
CA ALA A 69 -27.46 0.22 5.96
C ALA A 69 -26.39 -0.51 6.79
N VAL A 70 -25.43 0.22 7.37
CA VAL A 70 -24.40 -0.31 8.28
C VAL A 70 -25.05 -0.98 9.49
N GLN A 71 -25.94 -0.27 10.20
CA GLN A 71 -26.59 -0.82 11.39
C GLN A 71 -27.45 -2.04 11.06
N HIS A 72 -28.09 -2.07 9.88
CA HIS A 72 -28.83 -3.25 9.44
C HIS A 72 -27.91 -4.44 9.16
N ARG A 73 -26.75 -4.21 8.51
CA ARG A 73 -25.74 -5.24 8.21
C ARG A 73 -25.12 -5.83 9.48
N GLN A 74 -24.66 -4.98 10.40
CA GLN A 74 -24.13 -5.41 11.71
C GLN A 74 -25.16 -6.25 12.50
N GLU A 75 -26.45 -5.89 12.45
CA GLU A 75 -27.51 -6.70 13.06
C GLU A 75 -27.71 -8.04 12.31
N GLN A 76 -27.56 -8.09 10.98
CA GLN A 76 -27.63 -9.36 10.23
C GLN A 76 -26.43 -10.29 10.51
N GLU A 77 -25.23 -9.75 10.64
CA GLU A 77 -24.01 -10.50 10.97
C GLU A 77 -24.08 -11.03 12.42
N ARG A 78 -24.50 -10.17 13.35
CA ARG A 78 -24.81 -10.55 14.76
C ARG A 78 -25.89 -11.63 14.87
N LEU A 79 -26.84 -11.68 13.94
CA LEU A 79 -27.89 -12.69 13.87
C LEU A 79 -27.49 -13.94 13.05
N GLY A 80 -26.29 -13.96 12.45
CA GLY A 80 -25.82 -15.05 11.60
C GLY A 80 -26.61 -15.21 10.29
N LEU A 81 -27.28 -14.15 9.83
CA LEU A 81 -28.12 -14.14 8.63
C LEU A 81 -27.31 -13.86 7.36
N VAL A 82 -26.27 -13.01 7.46
CA VAL A 82 -25.15 -13.00 6.50
C VAL A 82 -24.22 -14.14 6.91
N ALA A 83 -24.55 -15.35 6.46
CA ALA A 83 -23.66 -16.48 6.62
C ALA A 83 -22.42 -16.28 5.72
N VAL A 84 -21.22 -16.38 6.30
CA VAL A 84 -19.99 -16.50 5.52
C VAL A 84 -20.09 -17.80 4.72
N SER A 85 -20.37 -17.69 3.42
CA SER A 85 -20.33 -18.82 2.50
C SER A 85 -18.91 -19.41 2.55
N ALA A 86 -18.80 -20.67 2.95
CA ALA A 86 -17.51 -21.32 3.15
C ALA A 86 -16.66 -21.23 1.86
N PRO A 87 -15.33 -21.02 1.96
CA PRO A 87 -14.45 -20.95 0.80
C PRO A 87 -14.68 -22.12 -0.15
N GLU A 88 -14.98 -21.81 -1.41
CA GLU A 88 -15.14 -22.86 -2.42
C GLU A 88 -13.86 -23.70 -2.54
N ALA A 89 -14.08 -24.98 -2.83
CA ALA A 89 -13.00 -25.94 -3.11
C ALA A 89 -12.00 -25.36 -4.14
N PRO A 90 -10.70 -25.69 -4.01
CA PRO A 90 -9.73 -25.27 -5.01
C PRO A 90 -10.17 -25.77 -6.40
N ARG A 91 -10.03 -24.90 -7.40
CA ARG A 91 -10.33 -25.17 -8.80
C ARG A 91 -9.03 -25.37 -9.57
N THR A 92 -8.99 -26.43 -10.36
CA THR A 92 -7.87 -26.74 -11.23
C THR A 92 -7.69 -25.66 -12.28
N LEU A 93 -6.44 -25.22 -12.47
CA LEU A 93 -6.05 -24.27 -13.50
C LEU A 93 -6.03 -25.02 -14.84
N GLU A 94 -7.16 -25.01 -15.57
CA GLU A 94 -7.33 -25.73 -16.86
C GLU A 94 -6.28 -25.39 -17.93
N HIS A 95 -5.50 -24.32 -17.74
CA HIS A 95 -4.45 -23.85 -18.64
C HIS A 95 -3.06 -23.87 -17.98
N SER A 96 -2.89 -24.63 -16.89
CA SER A 96 -1.59 -24.83 -16.26
C SER A 96 -0.58 -25.37 -17.25
N SER A 97 0.61 -24.77 -17.21
CA SER A 97 1.75 -25.14 -18.05
C SER A 97 2.47 -26.41 -17.57
N GLY A 98 2.19 -26.89 -16.35
CA GLY A 98 2.83 -28.07 -15.75
C GLY A 98 4.36 -27.98 -15.64
N ARG A 99 4.92 -26.76 -15.61
CA ARG A 99 6.37 -26.51 -15.67
C ARG A 99 7.02 -26.72 -14.30
N THR A 100 7.98 -27.63 -14.25
CA THR A 100 8.78 -27.93 -13.05
C THR A 100 10.26 -27.59 -13.23
N GLY A 101 10.99 -27.51 -12.12
CA GLY A 101 12.42 -27.17 -12.07
C GLY A 101 12.71 -25.68 -12.31
N ALA A 102 13.90 -25.40 -12.86
CA ALA A 102 14.42 -24.05 -13.11
C ALA A 102 13.94 -23.48 -14.45
N PHE A 103 13.26 -22.33 -14.44
CA PHE A 103 12.83 -21.64 -15.66
C PHE A 103 12.57 -20.13 -15.47
N THR A 104 12.22 -19.45 -16.57
CA THR A 104 11.68 -18.08 -16.59
C THR A 104 10.32 -18.06 -17.27
N ALA A 105 9.41 -17.19 -16.85
CA ALA A 105 8.08 -17.04 -17.40
C ALA A 105 7.63 -15.57 -17.39
N ASP A 106 6.96 -15.12 -18.47
CA ASP A 106 6.46 -13.75 -18.57
C ASP A 106 5.11 -13.62 -17.85
N VAL A 107 5.08 -12.82 -16.78
CA VAL A 107 3.88 -12.59 -15.95
C VAL A 107 3.35 -11.19 -16.22
N SER A 108 2.04 -11.06 -16.48
CA SER A 108 1.41 -9.78 -16.81
C SER A 108 0.43 -9.33 -15.72
N PHE A 109 0.34 -8.02 -15.49
CA PHE A 109 -0.54 -7.39 -14.50
C PHE A 109 -0.71 -5.88 -14.78
N THR A 110 -1.70 -5.22 -14.19
CA THR A 110 -1.84 -3.75 -14.24
C THR A 110 -1.05 -3.06 -13.12
N THR A 111 -0.52 -1.85 -13.38
CA THR A 111 0.16 -1.06 -12.35
C THR A 111 -0.30 0.40 -12.33
N MET A 112 -0.53 0.96 -11.14
CA MET A 112 -0.92 2.37 -11.00
C MET A 112 0.14 3.34 -11.52
N ALA A 113 1.41 2.94 -11.55
CA ALA A 113 2.50 3.77 -12.07
C ALA A 113 2.36 4.15 -13.55
N THR A 114 1.65 3.33 -14.35
CA THR A 114 1.38 3.57 -15.78
C THR A 114 -0.04 4.12 -16.02
N GLY A 115 -0.78 4.45 -14.96
CA GLY A 115 -2.22 4.77 -15.06
C GLY A 115 -3.08 3.51 -15.24
N ALA A 116 -2.70 2.40 -14.60
CA ALA A 116 -3.33 1.08 -14.70
C ALA A 116 -3.24 0.42 -16.10
N ALA A 117 -2.20 0.73 -16.87
CA ALA A 117 -1.89 -0.04 -18.08
C ALA A 117 -1.25 -1.40 -17.71
N THR A 118 -1.54 -2.43 -18.51
CA THR A 118 -0.92 -3.75 -18.37
C THR A 118 0.58 -3.68 -18.68
N VAL A 119 1.38 -4.26 -17.80
CA VAL A 119 2.83 -4.47 -17.93
C VAL A 119 3.14 -5.97 -17.90
N THR A 120 4.31 -6.37 -18.38
CA THR A 120 4.77 -7.77 -18.39
C THR A 120 6.17 -7.84 -17.79
N THR A 121 6.42 -8.79 -16.90
CA THR A 121 7.66 -8.93 -16.13
C THR A 121 8.17 -10.38 -16.18
N PRO A 122 9.46 -10.62 -16.54
CA PRO A 122 10.00 -11.97 -16.70
C PRO A 122 10.43 -12.57 -15.34
N VAL A 123 9.52 -13.34 -14.72
CA VAL A 123 9.74 -14.00 -13.43
C VAL A 123 10.61 -15.25 -13.61
N ARG A 124 11.74 -15.32 -12.90
CA ARG A 124 12.49 -16.57 -12.68
C ARG A 124 11.78 -17.41 -11.61
N TRP A 125 11.75 -18.72 -11.82
CA TRP A 125 11.24 -19.72 -10.89
C TRP A 125 12.21 -20.88 -10.80
N ASP A 126 12.33 -21.50 -9.63
CA ASP A 126 13.12 -22.72 -9.42
C ASP A 126 12.47 -23.57 -8.33
N ASP A 127 11.96 -24.75 -8.70
CA ASP A 127 11.36 -25.68 -7.72
C ASP A 127 12.39 -26.17 -6.67
N ALA A 128 13.69 -26.03 -6.93
CA ALA A 128 14.75 -26.39 -6.00
C ALA A 128 14.77 -25.53 -4.73
N TRP A 129 14.28 -24.29 -4.77
CA TRP A 129 14.28 -23.35 -3.64
C TRP A 129 13.53 -23.88 -2.41
N PHE A 130 12.47 -24.66 -2.62
CA PHE A 130 11.63 -25.25 -1.56
C PHE A 130 12.28 -26.46 -0.85
N PHE A 131 13.58 -26.67 -1.11
CA PHE A 131 14.45 -27.65 -0.47
C PHE A 131 15.78 -27.03 0.02
N GLU A 132 15.90 -25.70 -0.06
CA GLU A 132 16.99 -24.91 0.51
C GLU A 132 16.57 -24.39 1.90
N ASP A 133 17.56 -23.99 2.71
CA ASP A 133 17.35 -23.42 4.05
C ASP A 133 16.50 -22.14 3.95
N PRO A 134 15.29 -22.07 4.55
CA PRO A 134 14.44 -20.88 4.49
C PRO A 134 15.04 -19.68 5.22
N THR A 135 16.01 -19.89 6.11
CA THR A 135 16.76 -18.82 6.77
C THR A 135 17.90 -18.25 5.90
N ALA A 136 18.14 -18.81 4.71
CA ALA A 136 19.01 -18.21 3.70
C ALA A 136 18.20 -17.30 2.76
N TYR A 137 18.61 -16.04 2.61
CA TYR A 137 17.91 -15.08 1.75
C TYR A 137 18.06 -15.44 0.26
N ASN A 138 16.94 -15.80 -0.38
CA ASN A 138 16.89 -16.12 -1.80
C ASN A 138 16.30 -14.94 -2.60
N HIS A 139 17.17 -14.21 -3.28
CA HIS A 139 16.80 -12.98 -3.97
C HIS A 139 15.95 -13.19 -5.24
N ASP A 140 16.10 -14.32 -5.94
CA ASP A 140 15.25 -14.64 -7.10
C ASP A 140 13.83 -15.07 -6.66
N LEU A 141 13.72 -15.82 -5.56
CA LEU A 141 12.43 -16.10 -4.92
C LEU A 141 11.76 -14.80 -4.42
N ALA A 142 12.53 -13.88 -3.84
CA ALA A 142 12.05 -12.56 -3.47
C ALA A 142 11.57 -11.74 -4.71
N ARG A 143 12.29 -11.78 -5.83
CA ARG A 143 11.84 -11.17 -7.11
C ARG A 143 10.51 -11.77 -7.59
N ALA A 144 10.33 -13.09 -7.49
CA ALA A 144 9.07 -13.74 -7.83
C ALA A 144 7.92 -13.32 -6.90
N CYS A 145 8.17 -13.28 -5.58
CA CYS A 145 7.19 -12.85 -4.58
C CYS A 145 6.79 -11.38 -4.72
N ALA A 146 7.71 -10.48 -5.11
CA ALA A 146 7.41 -9.08 -5.40
C ALA A 146 6.41 -8.94 -6.56
N VAL A 147 6.61 -9.72 -7.64
CA VAL A 147 5.70 -9.74 -8.79
C VAL A 147 4.36 -10.39 -8.43
N LEU A 148 4.35 -11.54 -7.75
CA LEU A 148 3.12 -12.19 -7.30
C LEU A 148 2.28 -11.30 -6.37
N SER A 149 2.92 -10.52 -5.49
CA SER A 149 2.24 -9.53 -4.66
C SER A 149 1.59 -8.39 -5.47
N ALA A 150 2.25 -7.92 -6.53
CA ALA A 150 1.67 -6.91 -7.42
C ALA A 150 0.53 -7.47 -8.29
N VAL A 151 0.68 -8.71 -8.75
CA VAL A 151 -0.33 -9.47 -9.50
C VAL A 151 -1.58 -9.71 -8.63
N ALA A 152 -1.42 -10.08 -7.36
CA ALA A 152 -2.51 -10.24 -6.41
C ALA A 152 -3.29 -8.94 -6.14
N ASN A 153 -2.64 -7.78 -6.27
CA ASN A 153 -3.33 -6.49 -6.24
C ASN A 153 -4.13 -6.24 -7.52
N ALA A 154 -3.55 -6.52 -8.69
CA ALA A 154 -4.20 -6.35 -10.00
C ALA A 154 -5.40 -7.31 -10.22
N GLU A 155 -5.36 -8.51 -9.65
CA GLU A 155 -6.43 -9.52 -9.66
C GLU A 155 -7.78 -8.97 -9.18
N SER A 156 -7.78 -7.98 -8.28
CA SER A 156 -9.00 -7.30 -7.81
C SER A 156 -9.88 -6.77 -8.94
N ALA A 157 -9.26 -6.32 -10.04
CA ALA A 157 -9.97 -5.80 -11.19
C ALA A 157 -10.78 -6.86 -11.94
N TYR A 158 -10.44 -8.16 -11.84
CA TYR A 158 -11.19 -9.24 -12.47
C TYR A 158 -12.57 -9.44 -11.82
N TYR A 159 -12.64 -9.34 -10.49
CA TYR A 159 -13.88 -9.59 -9.73
C TYR A 159 -14.81 -8.37 -9.61
N GLN A 160 -14.41 -7.19 -10.09
CA GLN A 160 -15.28 -6.01 -10.15
C GLN A 160 -16.47 -6.23 -11.10
N ALA A 161 -17.67 -5.85 -10.67
CA ALA A 161 -18.92 -6.10 -11.40
C ALA A 161 -18.94 -5.45 -12.81
N GLY A 162 -18.95 -6.29 -13.85
CA GLY A 162 -18.95 -5.85 -15.25
C GLY A 162 -17.57 -5.55 -15.84
N SER A 163 -16.50 -5.91 -15.13
CA SER A 163 -15.13 -5.79 -15.61
C SER A 163 -14.83 -6.66 -16.85
N THR A 164 -13.78 -6.28 -17.57
CA THR A 164 -13.14 -7.09 -18.62
C THR A 164 -11.63 -7.23 -18.38
N ALA A 165 -11.17 -7.08 -17.14
CA ALA A 165 -9.79 -7.36 -16.78
C ALA A 165 -9.49 -8.88 -16.84
N PRO A 166 -8.28 -9.30 -17.23
CA PRO A 166 -7.82 -10.68 -17.07
C PRO A 166 -7.75 -11.10 -15.59
N ALA A 167 -7.86 -12.41 -15.35
CA ALA A 167 -7.61 -13.03 -14.05
C ALA A 167 -6.08 -13.19 -13.86
N TYR A 168 -5.39 -12.06 -13.73
CA TYR A 168 -3.93 -11.97 -13.77
C TYR A 168 -3.20 -12.94 -12.83
N LEU A 169 -3.73 -13.21 -11.64
CA LEU A 169 -3.12 -14.14 -10.69
C LEU A 169 -3.31 -15.60 -11.11
N GLU A 170 -4.46 -15.93 -11.69
CA GLU A 170 -4.73 -17.26 -12.23
C GLU A 170 -3.87 -17.55 -13.46
N GLU A 171 -3.76 -16.58 -14.37
CA GLU A 171 -2.93 -16.65 -15.57
C GLU A 171 -1.43 -16.75 -15.20
N ALA A 172 -0.97 -15.97 -14.22
CA ALA A 172 0.40 -16.02 -13.71
C ALA A 172 0.74 -17.39 -13.11
N LEU A 173 -0.14 -17.92 -12.26
CA LEU A 173 0.11 -19.18 -11.55
C LEU A 173 0.02 -20.40 -12.50
N ALA A 174 -0.90 -20.40 -13.46
CA ALA A 174 -0.90 -21.38 -14.54
C ALA A 174 0.41 -21.33 -15.36
N THR A 175 0.91 -20.12 -15.64
CA THR A 175 2.18 -19.86 -16.37
C THR A 175 3.44 -20.26 -15.58
N LEU A 176 3.37 -20.26 -14.25
CA LEU A 176 4.37 -20.79 -13.30
C LEU A 176 4.17 -22.30 -12.97
N GLY A 177 3.16 -22.95 -13.55
CA GLY A 177 2.93 -24.38 -13.41
C GLY A 177 2.31 -24.81 -12.08
N PHE A 178 1.48 -23.95 -11.46
CA PHE A 178 0.59 -24.35 -10.37
C PHE A 178 -0.59 -25.16 -10.91
N ASP A 179 -1.10 -26.09 -10.10
CA ASP A 179 -2.09 -27.09 -10.51
C ASP A 179 -3.52 -26.64 -10.18
N ASP A 180 -3.77 -26.17 -8.94
CA ASP A 180 -5.06 -25.63 -8.51
C ASP A 180 -4.91 -24.27 -7.79
N ILE A 181 -6.00 -23.50 -7.76
CA ILE A 181 -6.11 -22.24 -7.02
C ILE A 181 -7.45 -22.12 -6.29
N SER A 182 -7.49 -21.41 -5.17
CA SER A 182 -8.72 -20.94 -4.55
C SER A 182 -8.66 -19.43 -4.34
N THR A 183 -9.42 -18.71 -5.16
CA THR A 183 -9.66 -17.26 -5.13
C THR A 183 -10.96 -16.92 -4.39
N ALA A 184 -11.52 -17.85 -3.61
CA ALA A 184 -12.85 -17.70 -2.99
C ALA A 184 -12.97 -16.47 -2.08
N SER A 185 -11.88 -16.10 -1.41
CA SER A 185 -11.73 -14.86 -0.64
C SER A 185 -12.00 -13.61 -1.49
N TYR A 186 -11.43 -13.51 -2.70
CA TYR A 186 -11.66 -12.38 -3.61
C TYR A 186 -13.12 -12.27 -4.04
N ARG A 187 -13.77 -13.39 -4.42
CA ARG A 187 -15.19 -13.38 -4.83
C ARG A 187 -16.10 -12.85 -3.72
N TYR A 188 -15.92 -13.34 -2.49
CA TYR A 188 -16.63 -12.83 -1.31
C TYR A 188 -16.36 -11.33 -1.05
N ARG A 189 -15.15 -10.85 -1.38
CA ARG A 189 -14.66 -9.47 -1.14
C ARG A 189 -14.76 -8.56 -2.37
N SER A 190 -15.59 -8.91 -3.37
CA SER A 190 -15.78 -8.13 -4.60
C SER A 190 -17.18 -8.22 -5.22
N GLU A 191 -18.01 -9.18 -4.82
CA GLU A 191 -19.48 -9.10 -5.06
C GLU A 191 -20.16 -8.05 -4.16
N ILE A 192 -19.45 -7.51 -3.16
CA ILE A 192 -19.89 -6.38 -2.34
C ILE A 192 -19.80 -5.07 -3.16
N PHE A 193 -20.95 -4.52 -3.51
CA PHE A 193 -21.05 -3.10 -3.86
C PHE A 193 -20.75 -2.25 -2.61
N ASP A 194 -19.58 -1.60 -2.56
CA ASP A 194 -19.43 -0.14 -2.63
C ASP A 194 -18.04 0.32 -2.16
N GLU A 195 -17.12 0.57 -3.10
CA GLU A 195 -15.81 1.25 -2.86
C GLU A 195 -15.96 2.66 -2.23
N VAL A 196 -17.19 3.17 -2.11
CA VAL A 196 -17.55 4.47 -1.53
C VAL A 196 -18.25 4.34 -0.16
N VAL A 197 -18.66 3.13 0.25
CA VAL A 197 -19.25 2.85 1.57
C VAL A 197 -18.16 2.47 2.56
N ASP A 198 -17.33 1.48 2.22
CA ASP A 198 -16.25 1.02 3.10
C ASP A 198 -15.26 2.18 3.39
N PHE A 199 -15.02 3.03 2.37
CA PHE A 199 -14.32 4.33 2.40
C PHE A 199 -14.89 5.37 3.41
N ILE A 200 -16.11 5.18 3.93
CA ILE A 200 -16.78 6.10 4.87
C ILE A 200 -17.09 5.41 6.21
N THR A 201 -17.30 4.09 6.24
CA THR A 201 -17.88 3.40 7.40
C THR A 201 -16.86 2.67 8.27
N GLY A 202 -15.68 2.33 7.76
CA GLY A 202 -14.63 1.67 8.54
C GLY A 202 -15.06 0.30 9.11
N THR A 203 -15.88 -0.43 8.36
CA THR A 203 -16.52 -1.68 8.79
C THR A 203 -15.96 -2.89 8.06
N ASP A 204 -15.13 -3.66 8.78
CA ASP A 204 -14.58 -4.97 8.39
C ASP A 204 -13.73 -4.94 7.10
N ASP A 205 -12.51 -4.41 7.21
CA ASP A 205 -11.50 -4.32 6.13
C ASP A 205 -10.86 -5.69 5.81
N VAL A 206 -11.68 -6.66 5.39
CA VAL A 206 -11.24 -8.06 5.27
C VAL A 206 -10.28 -8.23 4.10
N VAL A 207 -9.01 -8.50 4.41
CA VAL A 207 -7.93 -8.65 3.43
C VAL A 207 -8.17 -9.86 2.51
N ALA A 208 -8.07 -9.67 1.19
CA ALA A 208 -8.25 -10.75 0.21
C ALA A 208 -6.96 -11.56 0.03
N TYR A 209 -7.07 -12.87 -0.20
CA TYR A 209 -5.93 -13.75 -0.45
C TYR A 209 -6.27 -14.89 -1.40
N SER A 210 -5.25 -15.51 -1.98
CA SER A 210 -5.37 -16.72 -2.80
C SER A 210 -4.43 -17.79 -2.28
N VAL A 211 -4.93 -19.03 -2.20
CA VAL A 211 -4.13 -20.22 -1.91
C VAL A 211 -4.00 -21.03 -3.20
N ALA A 212 -2.78 -21.35 -3.62
CA ALA A 212 -2.51 -22.12 -4.84
C ALA A 212 -1.54 -23.28 -4.57
N THR A 213 -1.78 -24.42 -5.22
CA THR A 213 -1.00 -25.66 -5.04
C THR A 213 -0.08 -25.93 -6.23
N LYS A 214 1.12 -26.44 -5.96
CA LYS A 214 2.04 -26.96 -6.99
C LYS A 214 2.82 -28.15 -6.47
N ARG A 215 3.01 -29.20 -7.28
CA ARG A 215 4.05 -30.21 -7.02
C ARG A 215 5.43 -29.68 -7.45
N VAL A 216 6.36 -29.61 -6.50
CA VAL A 216 7.73 -29.13 -6.71
C VAL A 216 8.73 -30.27 -6.49
N THR A 217 9.74 -30.39 -7.36
CA THR A 217 10.75 -31.47 -7.32
C THR A 217 12.15 -30.90 -7.09
N GLY A 218 12.81 -31.36 -6.03
CA GLY A 218 14.16 -30.93 -5.66
C GLY A 218 15.27 -31.70 -6.38
N PRO A 219 16.53 -31.25 -6.28
CA PRO A 219 17.65 -31.76 -7.08
C PRO A 219 17.91 -33.28 -7.01
N ASN A 220 17.48 -33.95 -5.94
CA ASN A 220 17.66 -35.39 -5.73
C ASN A 220 16.43 -36.24 -6.13
N GLY A 221 15.39 -35.65 -6.72
CA GLY A 221 14.12 -36.34 -7.03
C GLY A 221 13.15 -36.46 -5.84
N GLN A 222 13.47 -35.81 -4.72
CA GLN A 222 12.57 -35.52 -3.61
C GLN A 222 11.45 -34.57 -4.07
N GLU A 223 10.21 -34.74 -3.62
CA GLU A 223 9.06 -33.91 -4.00
C GLU A 223 8.36 -33.31 -2.78
N LYS A 224 7.77 -32.12 -2.93
CA LYS A 224 6.83 -31.52 -1.96
C LYS A 224 5.57 -31.03 -2.65
N THR A 225 4.49 -30.87 -1.90
CA THR A 225 3.38 -29.98 -2.28
C THR A 225 3.66 -28.59 -1.72
N LEU A 226 3.90 -27.64 -2.61
CA LEU A 226 3.97 -26.22 -2.28
C LEU A 226 2.55 -25.64 -2.20
N TYR A 227 2.24 -24.96 -1.11
CA TYR A 227 1.11 -24.04 -1.01
C TYR A 227 1.65 -22.60 -1.05
N LEU A 228 1.36 -21.88 -2.13
CA LEU A 228 1.55 -20.44 -2.18
C LEU A 228 0.33 -19.76 -1.55
N VAL A 229 0.58 -18.83 -0.64
CA VAL A 229 -0.39 -17.84 -0.17
C VAL A 229 0.05 -16.47 -0.69
N SER A 230 -0.72 -15.91 -1.62
CA SER A 230 -0.50 -14.56 -2.14
C SER A 230 -1.60 -13.64 -1.63
N VAL A 231 -1.23 -12.60 -0.89
CA VAL A 231 -2.16 -11.74 -0.13
C VAL A 231 -2.25 -10.34 -0.73
N ARG A 232 -3.48 -9.86 -0.95
CA ARG A 232 -3.79 -8.52 -1.50
C ARG A 232 -3.47 -7.42 -0.49
N GLY A 233 -2.84 -6.35 -0.97
CA GLY A 233 -2.69 -5.10 -0.24
C GLY A 233 -3.86 -4.12 -0.41
N SER A 234 -3.51 -2.85 -0.53
CA SER A 234 -4.43 -1.76 -0.88
C SER A 234 -4.06 -1.18 -2.26
N TYR A 235 -5.04 -0.73 -3.04
CA TYR A 235 -4.85 -0.32 -4.43
C TYR A 235 -5.08 1.19 -4.64
N GLY A 236 -4.00 1.96 -4.58
CA GLY A 236 -3.98 3.37 -4.99
C GLY A 236 -4.70 4.31 -4.03
N ALA A 237 -5.98 4.60 -4.29
CA ALA A 237 -6.72 5.64 -3.57
C ALA A 237 -7.15 5.22 -2.16
N GLU A 238 -7.28 3.92 -1.89
CA GLU A 238 -7.55 3.37 -0.56
C GLU A 238 -6.56 3.91 0.48
N TRP A 239 -5.26 3.91 0.16
CA TRP A 239 -4.21 4.42 1.04
C TRP A 239 -4.22 5.95 1.22
N LEU A 240 -4.86 6.67 0.28
CA LEU A 240 -5.12 8.10 0.44
C LEU A 240 -6.34 8.37 1.34
N SER A 241 -7.25 7.40 1.53
CA SER A 241 -8.28 7.44 2.60
C SER A 241 -7.63 7.28 3.96
N ASP A 242 -6.72 6.30 4.10
CA ASP A 242 -5.98 6.01 5.34
C ASP A 242 -5.21 7.25 5.84
N LEU A 243 -4.68 8.07 4.91
CA LEU A 243 -4.08 9.38 5.22
C LEU A 243 -5.07 10.55 5.33
N ASN A 244 -6.24 10.48 4.69
CA ASN A 244 -7.22 11.58 4.65
C ASN A 244 -8.09 11.59 5.91
N MET A 245 -7.45 11.89 7.04
CA MET A 245 -8.05 12.03 8.37
C MET A 245 -9.18 13.07 8.35
N GLY A 246 -10.40 12.58 8.11
CA GLY A 246 -11.65 13.34 8.16
C GLY A 246 -11.98 13.84 9.57
N ASP A 247 -13.14 14.48 9.72
CA ASP A 247 -13.54 15.16 10.96
C ASP A 247 -13.47 14.21 12.18
N ALA A 248 -12.42 14.38 13.00
CA ALA A 248 -11.90 13.41 13.96
C ALA A 248 -12.78 13.22 15.23
N ALA A 249 -14.08 13.47 15.11
CA ALA A 249 -15.10 13.25 16.12
C ALA A 249 -15.85 11.90 15.96
N HIS A 250 -15.56 11.13 14.91
CA HIS A 250 -16.21 9.83 14.60
C HIS A 250 -15.24 8.68 14.28
N TYR A 251 -13.92 8.89 14.34
CA TYR A 251 -12.92 7.83 14.15
C TYR A 251 -12.48 7.25 15.50
N GLU A 252 -12.80 5.98 15.77
CA GLU A 252 -12.24 5.23 16.89
C GLU A 252 -10.85 4.69 16.51
N MET A 253 -9.84 5.57 16.58
CA MET A 253 -8.47 5.32 16.11
C MET A 253 -7.68 4.30 16.97
N GLN A 254 -8.36 3.48 17.77
CA GLN A 254 -7.80 2.29 18.41
C GLN A 254 -7.59 1.13 17.41
N ALA A 255 -8.19 1.22 16.21
CA ALA A 255 -7.99 0.30 15.10
C ALA A 255 -7.26 0.99 13.92
N ILE A 256 -5.96 1.27 14.09
CA ILE A 256 -5.05 0.96 12.96
C ILE A 256 -5.01 -0.57 12.94
N ASP A 257 -5.29 -1.20 11.79
CA ASP A 257 -6.10 -2.44 11.79
C ASP A 257 -5.37 -3.77 12.10
N HIS A 258 -4.67 -3.80 13.23
CA HIS A 258 -4.01 -4.98 13.78
C HIS A 258 -4.99 -6.14 14.01
N GLU A 259 -6.22 -5.88 14.50
CA GLU A 259 -7.21 -6.95 14.67
C GLU A 259 -7.65 -7.50 13.32
N GLY A 260 -7.91 -6.66 12.31
CA GLY A 260 -8.20 -7.07 10.94
C GLY A 260 -7.10 -7.93 10.34
N PHE A 261 -5.83 -7.53 10.47
CA PHE A 261 -4.69 -8.30 9.96
C PHE A 261 -4.52 -9.64 10.70
N MET A 262 -4.65 -9.65 12.04
CA MET A 262 -4.59 -10.88 12.84
C MET A 262 -5.75 -11.83 12.53
N ARG A 263 -6.95 -11.29 12.27
CA ARG A 263 -8.16 -12.04 11.90
C ARG A 263 -8.02 -12.66 10.51
N ALA A 264 -7.52 -11.89 9.53
CA ALA A 264 -7.25 -12.39 8.18
C ALA A 264 -6.11 -13.43 8.16
N ALA A 265 -5.05 -13.23 8.94
CA ALA A 265 -3.98 -14.22 9.10
C ALA A 265 -4.49 -15.53 9.73
N SER A 266 -5.39 -15.45 10.71
CA SER A 266 -6.05 -16.62 11.29
C SER A 266 -6.94 -17.35 10.26
N GLU A 267 -7.67 -16.62 9.42
CA GLU A 267 -8.49 -17.19 8.33
C GLU A 267 -7.64 -17.98 7.32
N ILE A 268 -6.48 -17.43 6.94
CA ILE A 268 -5.49 -18.08 6.06
C ILE A 268 -4.96 -19.37 6.71
N VAL A 269 -4.59 -19.32 7.99
CA VAL A 269 -4.07 -20.49 8.73
C VAL A 269 -5.12 -21.59 8.86
N ASP A 270 -6.38 -21.25 9.15
CA ASP A 270 -7.49 -22.22 9.18
C ASP A 270 -7.81 -22.79 7.79
N ASP A 271 -7.64 -22.01 6.71
CA ASP A 271 -7.83 -22.48 5.34
C ASP A 271 -6.71 -23.41 4.87
N LEU A 272 -5.45 -23.08 5.17
CA LEU A 272 -4.30 -23.98 5.00
C LEU A 272 -4.49 -25.27 5.80
N ALA A 273 -4.84 -25.17 7.09
CA ALA A 273 -5.05 -26.32 7.96
C ALA A 273 -6.12 -27.28 7.39
N ARG A 274 -7.24 -26.74 6.89
CA ARG A 274 -8.29 -27.53 6.24
C ARG A 274 -7.83 -28.23 4.96
N ARG A 275 -7.12 -27.51 4.06
CA ARG A 275 -6.61 -28.06 2.80
C ARG A 275 -5.58 -29.16 3.06
N ILE A 276 -4.51 -28.81 3.78
CA ILE A 276 -3.41 -29.71 4.11
C ILE A 276 -3.92 -30.98 4.79
N THR A 277 -4.86 -30.89 5.74
CA THR A 277 -5.46 -32.08 6.39
C THR A 277 -6.19 -32.99 5.41
N ALA A 278 -6.89 -32.44 4.41
CA ALA A 278 -7.59 -33.22 3.39
C ALA A 278 -6.61 -33.87 2.38
N ASP A 279 -5.51 -33.16 2.07
CA ASP A 279 -4.54 -33.53 1.04
C ASP A 279 -3.48 -34.54 1.55
N VAL A 280 -2.95 -34.37 2.77
CA VAL A 280 -1.90 -35.26 3.33
C VAL A 280 -2.47 -36.44 4.13
N GLN A 281 -3.65 -36.30 4.72
CA GLN A 281 -4.33 -37.36 5.49
C GLN A 281 -3.39 -37.99 6.55
N ASP A 282 -3.26 -39.32 6.56
CA ASP A 282 -2.40 -40.05 7.51
C ASP A 282 -0.89 -39.95 7.19
N ALA A 283 -0.46 -39.33 6.08
CA ALA A 283 0.95 -39.20 5.71
C ALA A 283 1.71 -38.15 6.54
N GLY A 284 0.99 -37.19 7.12
CA GLY A 284 1.58 -36.05 7.85
C GLY A 284 2.16 -34.96 6.94
N THR A 285 2.63 -33.87 7.55
CA THR A 285 2.96 -32.63 6.84
C THR A 285 4.42 -32.52 6.35
N GLY A 286 5.22 -33.59 6.48
CA GLY A 286 6.66 -33.55 6.17
C GLY A 286 7.02 -33.16 4.72
N ASP A 287 6.18 -33.53 3.76
CA ASP A 287 6.35 -33.19 2.33
C ASP A 287 5.55 -31.93 1.92
N VAL A 288 5.22 -31.05 2.86
CA VAL A 288 4.57 -29.75 2.61
C VAL A 288 5.61 -28.63 2.60
N ALA A 289 5.47 -27.68 1.68
CA ALA A 289 6.14 -26.39 1.75
C ALA A 289 5.09 -25.26 1.74
N LEU A 290 5.34 -24.18 2.48
CA LEU A 290 4.51 -22.98 2.48
C LEU A 290 5.31 -21.80 1.97
N LEU A 291 4.74 -21.01 1.05
CA LEU A 291 5.30 -19.74 0.59
C LEU A 291 4.28 -18.62 0.81
N PHE A 292 4.60 -17.68 1.68
CA PHE A 292 3.77 -16.50 1.94
C PHE A 292 4.36 -15.27 1.24
N CYS A 293 3.52 -14.50 0.55
CA CYS A 293 3.90 -13.19 0.03
C CYS A 293 2.74 -12.19 -0.01
N GLY A 294 3.09 -10.91 0.06
CA GLY A 294 2.15 -9.80 -0.02
C GLY A 294 2.86 -8.45 -0.02
N HIS A 295 2.10 -7.39 -0.31
CA HIS A 295 2.57 -6.01 -0.32
C HIS A 295 1.68 -5.12 0.58
N SER A 296 2.25 -4.20 1.35
CA SER A 296 1.50 -3.25 2.20
C SER A 296 0.57 -3.95 3.21
N ARG A 297 -0.74 -3.64 3.25
CA ARG A 297 -1.77 -4.39 3.99
C ARG A 297 -1.72 -5.92 3.78
N GLY A 298 -1.30 -6.36 2.58
CA GLY A 298 -1.13 -7.78 2.26
C GLY A 298 0.17 -8.34 2.83
N ALA A 299 1.24 -7.54 2.90
CA ALA A 299 2.47 -7.89 3.58
C ALA A 299 2.25 -8.08 5.08
N ALA A 300 1.46 -7.19 5.71
CA ALA A 300 1.08 -7.29 7.12
C ALA A 300 0.41 -8.64 7.45
N THR A 301 -0.60 -9.01 6.66
CA THR A 301 -1.34 -10.26 6.83
C THR A 301 -0.49 -11.49 6.47
N ALA A 302 0.38 -11.41 5.44
CA ALA A 302 1.28 -12.50 5.07
C ALA A 302 2.38 -12.76 6.12
N ASN A 303 2.93 -11.69 6.73
CA ASN A 303 3.92 -11.78 7.81
C ASN A 303 3.31 -12.47 9.05
N LEU A 304 2.10 -12.06 9.47
CA LEU A 304 1.37 -12.69 10.58
C LEU A 304 0.95 -14.14 10.28
N ALA A 305 0.53 -14.44 9.05
CA ALA A 305 0.14 -15.81 8.66
C ALA A 305 1.35 -16.76 8.63
N ALA A 306 2.52 -16.26 8.27
CA ALA A 306 3.78 -17.00 8.38
C ALA A 306 4.17 -17.23 9.84
N SER A 307 4.21 -16.18 10.68
CA SER A 307 4.60 -16.32 12.09
C SER A 307 3.69 -17.28 12.87
N TYR A 308 2.38 -17.29 12.57
CA TYR A 308 1.45 -18.29 13.11
C TYR A 308 1.73 -19.72 12.61
N ALA A 309 2.14 -19.90 11.36
CA ALA A 309 2.54 -21.21 10.83
C ALA A 309 3.85 -21.69 11.49
N ASP A 310 4.78 -20.78 11.76
CA ASP A 310 6.04 -21.03 12.48
C ASP A 310 5.76 -21.42 13.95
N ASP A 311 4.91 -20.68 14.66
CA ASP A 311 4.42 -21.04 16.01
C ASP A 311 3.83 -22.45 16.05
N MET A 312 3.06 -22.84 15.03
CA MET A 312 2.45 -24.17 14.94
C MET A 312 3.49 -25.30 14.79
N THR A 313 4.73 -25.01 14.37
CA THR A 313 5.84 -26.00 14.34
C THR A 313 6.26 -26.47 15.73
N GLN A 314 6.04 -25.64 16.76
CA GLN A 314 6.32 -25.97 18.15
C GLN A 314 5.21 -26.85 18.79
N GLY A 315 4.12 -27.09 18.06
CA GLY A 315 2.94 -27.82 18.51
C GLY A 315 2.71 -29.16 17.79
N LEU A 316 1.62 -29.83 18.16
CA LEU A 316 1.19 -31.12 17.56
C LEU A 316 0.38 -30.96 16.25
N ARG A 317 0.47 -29.79 15.60
CA ARG A 317 -0.35 -29.42 14.42
C ARG A 317 0.42 -28.60 13.37
N ALA A 318 1.73 -28.79 13.27
CA ALA A 318 2.59 -28.11 12.30
C ALA A 318 2.04 -28.26 10.86
N LEU A 319 1.76 -27.14 10.19
CA LEU A 319 1.25 -27.12 8.81
C LEU A 319 2.29 -27.62 7.80
N ALA A 320 3.56 -27.35 8.09
CA ALA A 320 4.76 -27.85 7.41
C ALA A 320 5.91 -27.91 8.45
N PRO A 321 7.04 -28.55 8.14
CA PRO A 321 8.28 -28.38 8.91
C PRO A 321 8.77 -26.92 8.82
N LEU A 322 9.43 -26.41 9.86
CA LEU A 322 9.96 -25.04 9.88
C LEU A 322 10.96 -24.80 8.74
N GLU A 323 11.77 -25.82 8.43
CA GLU A 323 12.68 -25.88 7.28
C GLU A 323 11.98 -25.93 5.90
N SER A 324 10.67 -25.67 5.85
CA SER A 324 9.84 -25.65 4.64
C SER A 324 8.82 -24.49 4.60
N ILE A 325 8.90 -23.54 5.54
CA ILE A 325 8.07 -22.33 5.57
C ILE A 325 8.93 -21.15 5.11
N TYR A 326 8.50 -20.44 4.08
CA TYR A 326 9.20 -19.30 3.47
C TYR A 326 8.26 -18.09 3.43
N CYS A 327 8.72 -16.89 3.80
CA CYS A 327 7.91 -15.68 3.70
C CYS A 327 8.70 -14.49 3.16
N TYR A 328 8.16 -13.83 2.13
CA TYR A 328 8.78 -12.69 1.44
C TYR A 328 7.75 -11.58 1.25
N THR A 329 7.89 -10.50 2.01
CA THR A 329 6.91 -9.41 2.07
C THR A 329 7.53 -8.07 1.69
N PHE A 330 6.70 -7.14 1.22
CA PHE A 330 7.14 -5.87 0.62
C PHE A 330 6.35 -4.69 1.19
N ALA A 331 7.03 -3.59 1.52
CA ALA A 331 6.39 -2.43 2.14
C ALA A 331 5.62 -2.75 3.44
N THR A 332 6.14 -3.69 4.23
CA THR A 332 5.48 -4.26 5.41
C THR A 332 5.38 -3.21 6.53
N PRO A 333 4.18 -2.83 7.00
CA PRO A 333 4.05 -1.93 8.14
C PRO A 333 4.54 -2.57 9.44
N GLU A 334 4.56 -1.83 10.56
CA GLU A 334 4.75 -2.45 11.88
C GLU A 334 3.43 -3.12 12.34
N LEU A 335 3.51 -4.24 13.06
CA LEU A 335 2.39 -5.21 13.13
C LEU A 335 1.97 -5.60 14.54
N THR A 336 2.86 -5.56 15.51
CA THR A 336 2.61 -6.08 16.86
C THR A 336 3.53 -5.45 17.90
N GLN A 337 3.17 -5.49 19.19
CA GLN A 337 4.00 -5.06 20.31
C GLN A 337 4.63 -6.24 21.08
N MET A 338 4.86 -7.37 20.39
CA MET A 338 5.50 -8.55 20.97
C MET A 338 7.02 -8.45 20.90
N ASP A 339 7.71 -8.54 22.04
CA ASP A 339 9.18 -8.51 22.10
C ASP A 339 9.85 -9.70 21.35
N THR A 340 9.10 -10.76 21.07
CA THR A 340 9.58 -12.01 20.44
C THR A 340 9.70 -11.96 18.92
N VAL A 341 9.33 -10.86 18.25
CA VAL A 341 9.32 -10.75 16.78
C VAL A 341 10.64 -11.10 16.09
N GLY A 342 11.77 -10.90 16.78
CA GLY A 342 13.12 -11.19 16.31
C GLY A 342 13.71 -12.52 16.84
N ASP A 343 12.88 -13.39 17.42
CA ASP A 343 13.32 -14.75 17.77
C ASP A 343 13.64 -15.56 16.50
N ALA A 344 14.66 -16.42 16.58
CA ALA A 344 15.11 -17.26 15.46
C ALA A 344 14.08 -18.28 14.94
N LEU A 345 12.89 -18.34 15.55
CA LEU A 345 11.72 -19.03 15.02
C LEU A 345 11.21 -18.38 13.72
N TYR A 346 11.37 -17.06 13.59
CA TYR A 346 10.84 -16.25 12.48
C TYR A 346 11.91 -15.80 11.48
N ASP A 347 13.14 -16.33 11.56
CA ASP A 347 14.24 -15.94 10.67
C ASP A 347 13.88 -16.16 9.18
N ASN A 348 13.04 -17.14 8.88
CA ASN A 348 12.48 -17.46 7.55
C ASN A 348 11.56 -16.38 6.95
N ILE A 349 11.18 -15.36 7.73
CA ILE A 349 10.37 -14.22 7.28
C ILE A 349 11.29 -13.06 6.89
N PHE A 350 11.19 -12.62 5.63
CA PHE A 350 11.91 -11.47 5.09
C PHE A 350 10.97 -10.32 4.74
N ASN A 351 11.26 -9.13 5.25
CA ASN A 351 10.51 -7.90 4.98
C ASN A 351 11.39 -6.94 4.17
N ILE A 352 11.06 -6.72 2.90
CA ILE A 352 11.82 -5.83 2.00
C ILE A 352 11.22 -4.42 2.12
N LEU A 353 12.02 -3.47 2.60
CA LEU A 353 11.57 -2.12 2.97
C LEU A 353 12.27 -1.04 2.13
N ASN A 354 11.52 -0.06 1.63
CA ASN A 354 12.09 1.15 1.00
C ASN A 354 12.29 2.25 2.08
N PRO A 355 13.51 2.78 2.32
CA PRO A 355 13.74 3.83 3.32
C PRO A 355 12.98 5.15 3.07
N SER A 356 12.50 5.38 1.84
CA SER A 356 11.68 6.55 1.48
C SER A 356 10.17 6.25 1.49
N ASP A 357 9.77 5.02 1.83
CA ASP A 357 8.38 4.63 2.01
C ASP A 357 8.01 4.79 3.50
N ILE A 358 6.83 5.35 3.73
CA ILE A 358 6.29 5.66 5.05
C ILE A 358 5.48 4.49 5.64
N VAL A 359 4.98 3.56 4.83
CA VAL A 359 4.22 2.41 5.35
C VAL A 359 5.09 1.52 6.25
N PRO A 360 6.34 1.16 5.88
CA PRO A 360 7.30 0.52 6.80
C PRO A 360 7.69 1.29 8.06
N ARG A 361 7.16 2.49 8.28
CA ARG A 361 7.47 3.33 9.45
C ARG A 361 6.23 3.57 10.32
N MET A 362 5.09 2.97 9.97
CA MET A 362 3.79 3.14 10.63
C MET A 362 3.16 1.78 11.00
N PRO A 363 2.50 1.64 12.17
CA PRO A 363 2.59 2.52 13.34
C PRO A 363 4.03 2.72 13.82
N LEU A 364 4.26 3.70 14.69
CA LEU A 364 5.64 4.04 15.06
C LEU A 364 6.31 2.95 15.89
N ALA A 365 7.54 2.58 15.53
CA ALA A 365 8.40 1.76 16.38
C ALA A 365 8.68 2.41 17.76
N SER A 366 8.61 3.75 17.86
CA SER A 366 8.66 4.46 19.14
C SER A 366 7.44 4.23 20.05
N TRP A 367 6.34 3.69 19.53
CA TRP A 367 5.20 3.20 20.30
C TRP A 367 5.32 1.70 20.65
N GLY A 368 6.49 1.10 20.40
CA GLY A 368 6.77 -0.32 20.68
C GLY A 368 6.23 -1.30 19.63
N TYR A 369 5.78 -0.82 18.46
CA TYR A 369 5.37 -1.71 17.37
C TYR A 369 6.58 -2.21 16.56
N ALA A 370 6.51 -3.47 16.13
CA ALA A 370 7.49 -4.15 15.31
C ALA A 370 6.81 -5.17 14.37
N ARG A 371 7.57 -5.76 13.44
CA ARG A 371 7.15 -6.85 12.53
C ARG A 371 8.00 -8.12 12.73
N TYR A 372 7.45 -9.30 12.44
CA TYR A 372 8.19 -10.56 12.62
C TYR A 372 9.29 -10.75 11.57
N GLY A 373 10.40 -11.35 11.98
CA GLY A 373 11.49 -11.78 11.11
C GLY A 373 12.57 -10.72 10.85
N ARG A 374 13.09 -10.70 9.62
CA ARG A 374 14.28 -9.93 9.25
C ARG A 374 14.00 -8.87 8.19
N ASP A 375 14.36 -7.65 8.53
CA ASP A 375 14.12 -6.48 7.68
C ASP A 375 15.33 -6.18 6.78
N LEU A 376 15.07 -6.08 5.48
CA LEU A 376 16.06 -5.84 4.43
C LEU A 376 15.74 -4.52 3.72
N ALA A 377 16.55 -3.50 3.99
CA ALA A 377 16.44 -2.19 3.37
C ALA A 377 16.95 -2.20 1.92
N LEU A 378 16.12 -1.66 1.03
CA LEU A 378 16.52 -1.17 -0.28
C LEU A 378 17.41 0.08 -0.11
N PRO A 379 18.24 0.47 -1.10
CA PRO A 379 19.09 1.65 -0.99
C PRO A 379 18.29 2.93 -0.73
N GLY A 380 18.63 3.64 0.35
CA GLY A 380 18.02 4.90 0.75
C GLY A 380 18.78 6.11 0.21
N PHE A 381 18.07 7.23 0.03
CA PHE A 381 18.68 8.48 -0.38
C PHE A 381 19.77 8.92 0.62
N GLY A 382 20.96 9.26 0.12
CA GLY A 382 22.12 9.63 0.93
C GLY A 382 23.07 8.48 1.30
N ASP A 383 22.72 7.22 1.02
CA ASP A 383 23.61 6.08 1.25
C ASP A 383 24.80 6.06 0.27
N GLU A 384 25.93 5.44 0.67
CA GLU A 384 27.11 5.35 -0.19
C GLU A 384 26.80 4.57 -1.49
N GLY A 385 27.05 5.19 -2.64
CA GLY A 385 26.74 4.63 -3.96
C GLY A 385 25.25 4.63 -4.35
N PHE A 386 24.38 5.33 -3.60
CA PHE A 386 22.94 5.41 -3.90
C PHE A 386 22.67 5.83 -5.35
N ASP A 387 23.32 6.88 -5.85
CA ASP A 387 23.06 7.44 -7.19
C ASP A 387 23.22 6.41 -8.33
N GLU A 388 24.20 5.51 -8.21
CA GLU A 388 24.44 4.45 -9.20
C GLU A 388 23.34 3.38 -9.12
N ARG A 389 23.04 2.86 -7.92
CA ARG A 389 21.99 1.85 -7.73
C ARG A 389 20.61 2.40 -8.13
N PHE A 390 20.33 3.67 -7.81
CA PHE A 390 19.13 4.37 -8.23
C PHE A 390 19.08 4.59 -9.75
N ALA A 391 20.21 4.84 -10.42
CA ALA A 391 20.25 4.91 -11.88
C ALA A 391 19.96 3.56 -12.54
N ARG A 392 20.48 2.45 -12.00
CA ARG A 392 20.11 1.09 -12.46
C ARG A 392 18.61 0.82 -12.24
N MET A 393 18.07 1.22 -11.08
CA MET A 393 16.64 1.04 -10.79
C MET A 393 15.74 1.83 -11.74
N ARG A 394 16.04 3.10 -12.04
CA ARG A 394 15.27 3.87 -13.04
C ARG A 394 15.31 3.22 -14.43
N ALA A 395 16.42 2.57 -14.80
CA ALA A 395 16.50 1.81 -16.05
C ALA A 395 15.60 0.57 -16.02
N ALA A 396 15.68 -0.25 -14.97
CA ALA A 396 14.83 -1.44 -14.80
C ALA A 396 13.33 -1.08 -14.74
N PHE A 397 12.96 0.00 -14.03
CA PHE A 397 11.59 0.51 -13.99
C PHE A 397 11.08 0.87 -15.39
N LYS A 398 11.91 1.56 -16.19
CA LYS A 398 11.56 1.98 -17.54
C LYS A 398 11.46 0.80 -18.51
N GLU A 399 12.26 -0.25 -18.32
CA GLU A 399 12.17 -1.49 -19.08
C GLU A 399 10.89 -2.27 -18.75
N LEU A 400 10.57 -2.42 -17.47
CA LEU A 400 9.40 -3.18 -16.98
C LEU A 400 8.06 -2.45 -17.18
N CYS A 401 8.03 -1.12 -17.02
CA CYS A 401 6.79 -0.33 -17.05
C CYS A 401 6.65 0.57 -18.29
N GLY A 402 7.66 0.67 -19.16
CA GLY A 402 7.62 1.47 -20.39
C GLY A 402 7.56 2.99 -20.20
N VAL A 403 7.62 3.48 -18.95
CA VAL A 403 7.51 4.91 -18.57
C VAL A 403 8.67 5.30 -17.65
N GLU A 404 8.94 6.60 -17.52
CA GLU A 404 9.92 7.09 -16.54
C GLU A 404 9.39 6.87 -15.10
N ASN A 405 10.31 6.60 -14.16
CA ASN A 405 9.96 6.33 -12.77
C ASN A 405 9.45 7.61 -12.05
N PRO A 406 8.25 7.60 -11.42
CA PRO A 406 7.74 8.73 -10.65
C PRO A 406 8.37 8.89 -9.26
N TYR A 407 9.07 7.87 -8.73
CA TYR A 407 9.65 7.86 -7.39
C TYR A 407 10.67 8.98 -7.14
N VAL A 408 10.44 9.75 -6.08
CA VAL A 408 11.31 10.81 -5.58
C VAL A 408 12.04 10.30 -4.33
N PRO A 409 13.33 9.92 -4.41
CA PRO A 409 14.04 9.36 -3.26
C PRO A 409 14.36 10.40 -2.18
N GLU A 410 14.41 11.69 -2.51
CA GLU A 410 14.54 12.79 -1.55
C GLU A 410 13.40 12.80 -0.51
N ASP A 411 12.27 12.14 -0.79
CA ASP A 411 11.14 12.00 0.14
C ASP A 411 11.53 11.27 1.43
N ARG A 412 12.62 10.48 1.46
CA ARG A 412 13.22 9.95 2.72
C ARG A 412 13.36 11.04 3.78
N VAL A 413 13.86 12.22 3.40
CA VAL A 413 14.07 13.35 4.32
C VAL A 413 12.75 13.90 4.86
N GLN A 414 11.67 13.83 4.07
CA GLN A 414 10.34 14.26 4.50
C GLN A 414 9.66 13.19 5.37
N VAL A 415 9.83 11.91 5.05
CA VAL A 415 9.31 10.77 5.82
C VAL A 415 10.00 10.67 7.18
N ASP A 416 11.33 10.68 7.24
CA ASP A 416 12.08 10.65 8.51
C ASP A 416 11.68 11.82 9.42
N ALA A 417 11.57 13.04 8.87
CA ALA A 417 11.12 14.22 9.62
C ALA A 417 9.65 14.12 10.06
N LEU A 418 8.75 13.60 9.22
CA LEU A 418 7.34 13.40 9.57
C LEU A 418 7.19 12.37 10.71
N ILE A 419 7.92 11.26 10.63
CA ILE A 419 7.98 10.21 11.65
C ILE A 419 8.51 10.73 12.99
N GLU A 420 9.61 11.49 12.98
CA GLU A 420 10.15 12.15 14.19
C GLU A 420 9.12 13.13 14.80
N ASN A 421 8.47 13.96 13.98
CA ASN A 421 7.48 14.92 14.45
C ASN A 421 6.20 14.26 15.00
N ILE A 422 5.74 13.14 14.41
CA ILE A 422 4.59 12.38 14.96
C ILE A 422 4.99 11.78 16.31
N GLY A 423 6.14 11.13 16.44
CA GLY A 423 6.59 10.55 17.72
C GLY A 423 6.82 11.59 18.82
N ALA A 424 7.27 12.80 18.46
CA ALA A 424 7.42 13.91 19.39
C ALA A 424 6.10 14.58 19.79
N ALA A 425 5.09 14.59 18.90
CA ALA A 425 3.75 15.12 19.17
C ALA A 425 2.82 14.11 19.85
N VAL A 426 3.08 12.82 19.66
CA VAL A 426 2.24 11.68 20.06
C VAL A 426 3.15 10.60 20.67
N PRO A 427 3.40 10.63 22.00
CA PRO A 427 4.36 9.72 22.62
C PRO A 427 3.95 8.23 22.61
N THR A 428 2.65 7.93 22.61
CA THR A 428 2.10 6.57 22.58
C THR A 428 0.90 6.45 21.62
N ALA A 429 0.58 5.22 21.19
CA ALA A 429 -0.62 4.98 20.38
C ALA A 429 -1.92 5.35 21.13
N ASP A 430 -1.98 5.21 22.45
CA ASP A 430 -3.12 5.64 23.27
C ASP A 430 -3.36 7.17 23.19
N ASP A 431 -2.28 7.97 23.14
CA ASP A 431 -2.38 9.42 22.99
C ASP A 431 -3.08 9.83 21.68
N LEU A 432 -2.89 9.04 20.61
CA LEU A 432 -3.50 9.27 19.29
C LEU A 432 -5.04 9.19 19.33
N ALA A 433 -5.59 8.32 20.19
CA ALA A 433 -7.02 8.14 20.40
C ALA A 433 -7.65 9.21 21.33
N THR A 434 -6.88 10.17 21.85
CA THR A 434 -7.41 11.18 22.79
C THR A 434 -8.26 12.26 22.08
N PRO A 435 -9.49 12.53 22.54
CA PRO A 435 -10.36 13.53 21.88
C PRO A 435 -9.87 14.97 21.98
N GLY A 436 -9.27 15.47 20.90
CA GLY A 436 -9.04 16.90 20.64
C GLY A 436 -7.62 17.39 20.92
N GLY A 437 -6.90 17.76 19.86
CA GLY A 437 -5.55 18.34 19.92
C GLY A 437 -4.50 17.45 19.24
N VAL A 438 -4.42 16.18 19.65
CA VAL A 438 -3.41 15.23 19.13
C VAL A 438 -3.66 14.89 17.67
N ALA A 439 -4.82 14.33 17.32
CA ALA A 439 -5.19 14.00 15.93
C ALA A 439 -5.12 15.22 14.99
N SER A 440 -5.51 16.41 15.45
CA SER A 440 -5.35 17.66 14.68
C SER A 440 -3.90 18.10 14.50
N THR A 441 -2.99 17.73 15.40
CA THR A 441 -1.55 17.96 15.21
C THR A 441 -1.00 17.00 14.16
N VAL A 442 -1.35 15.72 14.25
CA VAL A 442 -0.97 14.68 13.27
C VAL A 442 -1.45 15.03 11.85
N GLY A 443 -2.72 15.41 11.68
CA GLY A 443 -3.24 15.86 10.38
C GLY A 443 -2.52 17.11 9.82
N ASN A 444 -2.10 18.05 10.69
CA ASN A 444 -1.28 19.19 10.29
C ASN A 444 0.17 18.79 9.90
N LEU A 445 0.71 17.69 10.45
CA LEU A 445 2.00 17.14 10.04
C LEU A 445 1.89 16.46 8.67
N PHE A 446 0.88 15.59 8.46
CA PHE A 446 0.62 14.99 7.15
C PHE A 446 0.31 16.04 6.06
N SER A 447 -0.29 17.19 6.39
CA SER A 447 -0.52 18.28 5.41
C SER A 447 0.76 18.98 4.90
N GLN A 448 1.94 18.67 5.45
CA GLN A 448 3.22 19.24 5.02
C GLN A 448 3.91 18.40 3.92
N ILE A 449 3.53 17.13 3.76
CA ILE A 449 3.98 16.28 2.65
C ILE A 449 3.01 16.33 1.47
N ASN A 450 3.48 15.93 0.28
CA ASN A 450 2.63 15.66 -0.86
C ASN A 450 2.25 14.16 -0.84
N PRO A 451 1.05 13.76 -0.39
CA PRO A 451 0.73 12.35 -0.14
C PRO A 451 0.73 11.51 -1.42
N LEU A 452 0.42 12.12 -2.58
CA LEU A 452 0.52 11.46 -3.89
C LEU A 452 1.96 11.15 -4.30
N GLN A 453 2.94 11.92 -3.82
CA GLN A 453 4.35 11.77 -4.18
C GLN A 453 5.06 10.77 -3.28
N VAL A 454 4.84 10.85 -1.97
CA VAL A 454 5.39 9.88 -1.00
C VAL A 454 4.88 8.46 -1.32
N LEU A 455 3.61 8.34 -1.74
CA LEU A 455 3.02 7.08 -2.21
C LEU A 455 3.74 6.48 -3.44
N TYR A 456 4.52 7.25 -4.23
CA TYR A 456 5.33 6.68 -5.31
C TYR A 456 6.44 5.75 -4.77
N GLY A 457 7.01 6.04 -3.60
CA GLY A 457 7.95 5.13 -2.92
C GLY A 457 7.31 3.80 -2.49
N HIS A 458 5.98 3.80 -2.33
CA HIS A 458 5.15 2.67 -1.92
C HIS A 458 4.56 1.86 -3.09
N TYR A 459 4.88 2.18 -4.36
CA TYR A 459 4.32 1.43 -5.48
C TYR A 459 4.98 0.05 -5.64
N PRO A 460 4.22 -1.05 -5.81
CA PRO A 460 4.79 -2.38 -6.04
C PRO A 460 5.76 -2.45 -7.23
N SER A 461 5.54 -1.64 -8.27
CA SER A 461 6.46 -1.53 -9.42
C SER A 461 7.79 -0.86 -9.08
N VAL A 462 7.86 0.00 -8.06
CA VAL A 462 9.13 0.57 -7.56
C VAL A 462 9.88 -0.47 -6.73
N TYR A 463 9.20 -1.26 -5.90
CA TYR A 463 9.79 -2.41 -5.22
C TYR A 463 10.31 -3.45 -6.23
N ILE A 464 9.50 -3.84 -7.23
CA ILE A 464 9.94 -4.76 -8.31
C ILE A 464 11.14 -4.19 -9.07
N ALA A 465 11.11 -2.91 -9.48
CA ALA A 465 12.23 -2.32 -10.20
C ALA A 465 13.53 -2.28 -9.37
N TRP A 466 13.45 -2.01 -8.06
CA TRP A 466 14.60 -2.16 -7.16
C TRP A 466 15.10 -3.60 -7.13
N MET A 467 14.20 -4.56 -6.93
CA MET A 467 14.53 -5.99 -6.87
C MET A 467 15.16 -6.52 -8.17
N TYR A 468 14.82 -5.98 -9.34
CA TYR A 468 15.45 -6.35 -10.62
C TYR A 468 16.76 -5.59 -10.91
N ALA A 469 17.05 -4.52 -10.16
CA ALA A 469 18.21 -3.66 -10.37
C ALA A 469 19.34 -3.83 -9.33
N LEU A 470 19.16 -4.74 -8.36
CA LEU A 470 20.09 -5.02 -7.26
C LEU A 470 20.54 -6.48 -7.28
N ASP A 471 21.73 -6.75 -6.76
CA ASP A 471 22.12 -8.07 -6.28
C ASP A 471 21.81 -8.22 -4.78
N ALA A 472 21.71 -9.47 -4.30
CA ALA A 472 21.35 -9.77 -2.91
C ALA A 472 22.25 -9.09 -1.86
N ALA A 473 23.52 -8.86 -2.18
CA ALA A 473 24.51 -8.22 -1.32
C ALA A 473 24.45 -6.68 -1.31
N GLU A 474 23.57 -6.07 -2.11
CA GLU A 474 23.32 -4.61 -2.09
C GLU A 474 22.09 -4.23 -1.26
N LEU A 475 21.38 -5.22 -0.69
CA LEU A 475 20.42 -5.03 0.38
C LEU A 475 21.17 -4.93 1.72
N SER A 476 20.75 -4.02 2.57
CA SER A 476 21.31 -3.87 3.92
C SER A 476 20.30 -4.37 4.96
N PRO A 477 20.73 -4.91 6.12
CA PRO A 477 19.83 -5.04 7.26
C PRO A 477 19.25 -3.66 7.61
N ALA A 478 17.94 -3.59 7.87
CA ALA A 478 17.33 -2.37 8.41
C ALA A 478 17.75 -2.17 9.88
N SER A 479 17.54 -0.95 10.40
CA SER A 479 18.07 -0.47 11.69
C SER A 479 17.06 0.37 12.46
#